data_AF-A0A937L097-F1
#
_entry.id   AF-A0A937L097-F1
#
_cell.length_a   1.000
_cell.length_b   1.000
_cell.length_c   1.000
_cell.angle_alpha   90.00
_cell.angle_beta   90.00
_cell.angle_gamma   90.00
#
_symmetry.space_group_name_H-M   'P 1'
#
loop_
_entity.id
_entity.type
_entity.pdbx_description
1 polymer ?
#
loop_
_entity_poly.entity_id
_entity_poly.type
_entity_poly.pdbx_seq_one_letter_code
_entity_poly.pdbx_strand_id
1 'polypeptide(L)' 'KTRSDYDYAINNFNSVKENVTLAESIEKKNEIKFKEGIASSFELRQAQNQLYSIQNEYLEATLKLIENKINLEILLNK' A
#
# COMPACT_ATOMS: atom_id res chain seq x y z
N LYS A 1 -2.87 12.71 -22.18
CA LYS A 1 -2.28 13.07 -20.86
C LYS A 1 -3.09 12.41 -19.74
N THR A 2 -4.32 12.87 -19.46
CA THR A 2 -5.17 12.37 -18.36
C THR A 2 -5.45 10.85 -18.37
N ARG A 3 -5.66 10.23 -19.53
CA ARG A 3 -5.75 8.76 -19.63
C ARG A 3 -4.46 8.06 -19.21
N SER A 4 -3.31 8.57 -19.65
CA SER A 4 -2.00 8.04 -19.25
C SER A 4 -1.72 8.24 -17.76
N ASP A 5 -2.18 9.35 -17.18
CA ASP A 5 -2.03 9.63 -15.74
C ASP A 5 -2.91 8.68 -14.90
N TYR A 6 -4.10 8.35 -15.38
CA TYR A 6 -4.98 7.34 -14.81
C TYR A 6 -4.39 5.93 -14.90
N ASP A 7 -3.91 5.53 -16.08
CA ASP A 7 -3.27 4.22 -16.29
C ASP A 7 -2.02 4.06 -15.40
N TYR A 8 -1.22 5.13 -15.27
CA TYR A 8 -0.09 5.18 -14.35
C TYR A 8 -0.54 5.02 -12.88
N ALA A 9 -1.60 5.71 -12.47
CA ALA A 9 -2.12 5.60 -11.10
C ALA A 9 -2.67 4.20 -10.79
N ILE A 10 -3.28 3.51 -11.76
CA ILE A 10 -3.69 2.11 -11.62
C ILE A 10 -2.47 1.23 -11.35
N ASN A 11 -1.42 1.37 -12.18
CA ASN A 11 -0.21 0.57 -12.03
C ASN A 11 0.44 0.81 -10.67
N ASN A 12 0.55 2.07 -10.25
CA ASN A 12 1.09 2.42 -8.93
C ASN A 12 0.25 1.83 -7.79
N PHE A 13 -1.08 1.95 -7.86
CA PHE A 13 -2.00 1.35 -6.88
C PHE A 13 -1.80 -0.16 -6.77
N ASN A 14 -1.69 -0.87 -7.90
CA ASN A 14 -1.48 -2.32 -7.91
C ASN A 14 -0.12 -2.70 -7.28
N SER A 15 0.96 -1.99 -7.62
CA SER A 15 2.28 -2.23 -7.02
C SER A 15 2.27 -2.01 -5.50
N VAL A 16 1.66 -0.94 -5.03
CA VAL A 16 1.59 -0.65 -3.58
C VAL A 16 0.70 -1.68 -2.87
N LYS A 17 -0.36 -2.18 -3.51
CA LYS A 17 -1.19 -3.27 -2.98
C LYS A 17 -0.39 -4.56 -2.78
N GLU A 18 0.49 -4.90 -3.71
CA GLU A 18 1.40 -6.05 -3.57
C GLU A 18 2.37 -5.83 -2.40
N ASN A 19 2.88 -4.61 -2.23
CA ASN A 19 3.74 -4.26 -1.09
C ASN A 19 3.01 -4.41 0.26
N VAL A 20 1.72 -4.03 0.35
CA VAL A 20 0.91 -4.26 1.57
C VAL A 20 0.82 -5.76 1.88
N THR A 21 0.53 -6.58 0.88
CA THR A 21 0.44 -8.05 1.06
C THR A 21 1.76 -8.64 1.58
N LEU A 22 2.89 -8.15 1.06
CA LEU A 22 4.21 -8.54 1.53
C LEU A 22 4.46 -8.07 2.97
N ALA A 23 4.15 -6.82 3.29
CA ALA A 23 4.33 -6.25 4.62
C ALA A 23 3.49 -6.97 5.69
N GLU A 24 2.25 -7.32 5.38
CA GLU A 24 1.37 -8.14 6.23
C GLU A 24 1.99 -9.50 6.51
N SER A 25 2.59 -10.13 5.48
CA SER A 25 3.27 -11.41 5.62
C SER A 25 4.52 -11.30 6.50
N ILE A 26 5.25 -10.19 6.43
CA ILE A 26 6.44 -9.92 7.25
C ILE A 26 6.04 -9.67 8.71
N GLU A 27 5.03 -8.84 8.95
CA GLU A 27 4.51 -8.55 10.30
C GLU A 27 4.02 -9.84 10.96
N LYS A 28 3.20 -10.63 10.26
CA LYS A 28 2.70 -11.91 10.76
C LYS A 28 3.81 -12.90 11.12
N LYS A 29 4.86 -12.99 10.30
CA LYS A 29 6.02 -13.84 10.61
C LYS A 29 6.77 -13.36 11.85
N ASN A 30 6.91 -12.05 12.04
CA ASN A 30 7.55 -11.49 13.23
C ASN A 30 6.67 -11.67 14.47
N GLU A 31 5.34 -11.59 14.34
CA GLU A 31 4.40 -11.86 15.42
C GLU A 31 4.54 -13.31 15.91
N ILE A 32 4.58 -14.28 15.00
CA ILE A 32 4.81 -15.70 15.33
C ILE A 32 6.17 -15.87 16.02
N LYS A 33 7.25 -15.34 15.43
CA LYS A 33 8.60 -15.44 16.02
C LYS A 33 8.67 -14.82 17.41
N PHE A 34 8.00 -13.70 17.65
CA PHE A 34 7.96 -13.06 18.97
C PHE A 34 7.21 -13.93 19.98
N LYS A 35 6.06 -14.50 19.61
CA LYS A 35 5.30 -15.43 20.45
C LYS A 35 6.09 -16.70 20.78
N GLU A 36 6.94 -17.16 19.87
CA GLU A 36 7.83 -18.31 20.06
C GLU A 36 9.15 -17.95 20.79
N GLY A 37 9.38 -16.67 21.12
CA GLY A 37 10.60 -16.20 21.79
C GLY A 37 11.85 -16.15 20.90
N ILE A 38 11.68 -16.21 19.57
CA ILE A 38 12.74 -16.16 18.57
C ILE A 38 13.08 -14.72 18.17
N ALA A 39 12.08 -13.85 18.11
CA ALA A 39 12.24 -12.43 17.79
C ALA A 39 11.99 -11.56 19.04
N SER A 40 12.68 -10.42 19.09
CA SER A 40 12.49 -9.40 20.12
C SER A 40 11.22 -8.57 19.89
N SER A 41 10.74 -7.92 20.96
CA SER A 41 9.63 -6.95 20.85
C SER A 41 9.98 -5.75 19.95
N PHE A 42 11.26 -5.42 19.83
CA PHE A 42 11.74 -4.36 18.95
C PHE A 42 11.60 -4.74 17.47
N GLU A 43 11.98 -5.97 17.09
CA GLU A 43 11.82 -6.46 15.72
C GLU A 43 10.35 -6.55 15.31
N LEU A 44 9.49 -7.04 16.22
CA LEU A 44 8.04 -7.02 16.00
C LEU A 44 7.53 -5.61 15.76
N ARG A 45 7.92 -4.66 16.62
CA ARG A 45 7.51 -3.25 16.47
C ARG A 45 8.02 -2.63 15.17
N GLN A 46 9.23 -2.99 14.73
CA GLN A 46 9.76 -2.52 13.45
C GLN A 46 8.93 -3.05 12.27
N ALA A 47 8.58 -4.33 12.27
CA ALA A 47 7.73 -4.92 11.24
C ALA A 47 6.33 -4.28 11.20
N GLN A 48 5.74 -4.00 12.37
CA GLN A 48 4.47 -3.29 12.48
C GLN A 48 4.54 -1.87 11.92
N ASN A 49 5.60 -1.12 12.24
CA ASN A 49 5.81 0.22 11.70
C ASN A 49 5.98 0.20 10.18
N GLN A 50 6.68 -0.80 9.63
CA GLN A 50 6.81 -0.97 8.17
C GLN A 50 5.45 -1.24 7.52
N LEU A 51 4.62 -2.10 8.11
CA LEU A 51 3.26 -2.35 7.64
C LEU A 51 2.44 -1.06 7.62
N TYR A 52 2.44 -0.29 8.71
CA TYR A 52 1.70 0.98 8.78
C TYR A 52 2.18 2.02 7.76
N SER A 53 3.50 2.10 7.50
CA SER A 53 4.03 2.99 6.46
C SER A 53 3.48 2.62 5.08
N ILE A 54 3.51 1.34 4.73
CA ILE A 54 3.06 0.87 3.42
C ILE A 54 1.53 0.96 3.29
N GLN A 55 0.78 0.76 4.38
CA GLN A 55 -0.66 1.01 4.39
C GLN A 55 -0.98 2.49 4.13
N ASN A 56 -0.20 3.43 4.66
CA ASN A 56 -0.37 4.86 4.32
C ASN A 56 -0.08 5.13 2.84
N GLU A 57 0.99 4.57 2.28
CA GLU A 57 1.30 4.68 0.85
C GLU A 57 0.15 4.12 -0.02
N TYR A 58 -0.49 3.04 0.42
CA TYR A 58 -1.64 2.46 -0.28
C TYR A 58 -2.85 3.41 -0.28
N LEU A 59 -3.11 4.09 0.85
CA LEU A 59 -4.17 5.10 0.94
C LEU A 59 -3.89 6.27 0.01
N GLU A 60 -2.66 6.77 -0.05
CA GLU A 60 -2.24 7.84 -0.96
C GLU A 60 -2.39 7.43 -2.43
N ALA A 61 -1.96 6.22 -2.78
CA ALA A 61 -2.10 5.69 -4.14
C ALA A 61 -3.58 5.53 -4.54
N THR A 62 -4.42 5.11 -3.60
CA THR A 62 -5.87 4.99 -3.80
C THR A 62 -6.51 6.36 -4.04
N LEU A 63 -6.17 7.37 -3.23
CA LEU A 63 -6.67 8.73 -3.39
C LEU A 63 -6.31 9.28 -4.77
N LYS A 64 -5.04 9.14 -5.17
CA LYS A 64 -4.56 9.61 -6.48
C LYS A 64 -5.25 8.90 -7.65
N LEU A 65 -5.54 7.61 -7.52
CA LEU A 65 -6.31 6.86 -8.52
C LEU A 65 -7.73 7.41 -8.67
N ILE A 66 -8.41 7.73 -7.55
CA ILE A 66 -9.75 8.32 -7.55
C ILE A 66 -9.73 9.70 -8.21
N GLU A 67 -8.78 10.57 -7.83
CA GLU A 67 -8.64 11.90 -8.41
C GLU A 67 -8.43 11.84 -9.93
N ASN A 68 -7.53 10.98 -10.40
CA ASN A 68 -7.27 10.81 -11.83
C ASN A 68 -8.46 10.22 -12.58
N LYS A 69 -9.25 9.35 -11.93
CA LYS A 69 -10.49 8.83 -12.49
C LYS A 69 -11.51 9.95 -12.70
N ILE A 70 -11.74 10.76 -11.67
CA ILE A 70 -12.68 11.89 -11.73
C ILE A 70 -12.25 12.88 -12.82
N ASN A 71 -10.98 13.24 -12.87
CA ASN A 71 -10.44 14.15 -13.89
C ASN A 71 -10.63 13.60 -15.31
N LEU A 72 -10.50 12.29 -15.51
CA LEU A 72 -10.76 11.64 -16.79
C LEU A 72 -12.24 11.66 -17.15
N GLU A 73 -13.15 11.39 -16.19
CA GLU A 73 -14.60 11.44 -16.40
C GLU A 73 -15.07 12.85 -16.81
N ILE A 74 -14.61 13.89 -16.09
CA ILE A 74 -14.89 15.31 -16.41
C ILE A 74 -14.45 15.64 -17.84
N LEU A 75 -13.24 15.24 -18.25
CA LEU A 75 -12.72 15.49 -19.59
C LEU A 75 -13.48 14.77 -20.70
N LEU A 76 -14.07 13.61 -20.37
CA LEU A 76 -14.91 12.85 -21.29
C LEU A 76 -16.35 13.39 -21.37
N ASN A 77 -16.66 14.49 -20.66
CA ASN A 77 -18.01 15.05 -20.51
C ASN A 77 -19.04 13.97 -20.15
N LYS A 78 -18.64 13.05 -19.25
CA LYS A 78 -19.51 12.03 -18.67
C LYS A 78 -19.78 12.34 -17.21
#